data_AF-V5TXY7-F1
#
_entry.id   AF-V5TXY7-F1
#
_cell.length_a   1.000
_cell.length_b   1.000
_cell.length_c   1.000
_cell.angle_alpha   90.00
_cell.angle_beta   90.00
_cell.angle_gamma   90.00
#
_symmetry.space_group_name_H-M   'P 1'
#
loop_
_entity.id
_entity.type
_entity.pdbx_description
1 polymer ?
#
loop_
_entity_poly.entity_id
_entity_poly.type
_entity_poly.pdbx_seq_one_letter_code
_entity_poly.pdbx_strand_id
1 'polypeptide(L)'
;MKLDRKGVAIRAALGAYLKPRLAQDAAPKELTAILNANKSPKAIAQAVAKLCKPRLAADMEIEPEELVEIIEASEQTVEPEEEQKVAGDSDEEAIISLLREAGVSEDIIAKIAASLAPSAAMDEDSEDKDDKKEKDKVDKPAMDAAIRLAADAATKKAAENFRAVREAEQAVRPLIGDVVAMDSAEDVYRTALEQSGVDIDGVHPSAFPSLVKMAISQKDNKRPVIAQDSDSISEFEKAFPTAGKLKRGF
;
A
#
# COMPACT_ATOMS: atom_id res chain seq x y z
N MET A 1 29.81 -1.23 -7.76
CA MET A 1 29.43 -0.27 -8.82
C MET A 1 27.92 -0.28 -8.97
N LYS A 2 27.30 0.90 -9.08
CA LYS A 2 25.85 1.05 -9.36
C LYS A 2 25.65 0.95 -10.88
N LEU A 3 24.56 0.33 -11.33
CA LEU A 3 24.18 0.29 -12.74
C LEU A 3 23.38 1.54 -13.09
N ASP A 4 23.59 2.07 -14.31
CA ASP A 4 22.76 3.15 -14.85
C ASP A 4 21.33 2.66 -15.12
N ARG A 5 20.36 3.57 -15.31
CA ARG A 5 18.94 3.21 -15.57
C ARG A 5 18.78 2.18 -16.70
N LYS A 6 19.54 2.36 -17.78
CA LYS A 6 19.64 1.38 -18.88
C LYS A 6 20.15 0.02 -18.41
N GLY A 7 21.23 -0.01 -17.64
CA GLY A 7 21.79 -1.23 -17.07
C GLY A 7 20.84 -1.95 -16.11
N VAL A 8 20.01 -1.20 -15.37
CA VAL A 8 18.96 -1.77 -14.51
C VAL A 8 17.86 -2.43 -15.35
N ALA A 9 17.40 -1.78 -16.42
CA ALA A 9 16.40 -2.33 -17.34
C ALA A 9 16.92 -3.62 -18.02
N ILE A 10 18.14 -3.58 -18.55
CA ILE A 10 18.79 -4.74 -19.17
C ILE A 10 18.93 -5.89 -18.17
N ARG A 11 19.35 -5.61 -16.92
CA ARG A 11 19.46 -6.64 -15.87
C ARG A 11 18.11 -7.27 -15.52
N ALA A 12 17.05 -6.46 -15.46
CA ALA A 12 15.70 -6.95 -15.17
C ALA A 12 15.18 -7.84 -16.30
N ALA A 13 15.37 -7.42 -17.56
CA ALA A 13 14.96 -8.18 -18.74
C ALA A 13 15.71 -9.52 -18.84
N LEU A 14 17.04 -9.50 -18.68
CA LEU A 14 17.85 -10.72 -18.63
C LEU A 14 17.46 -11.61 -17.44
N GLY A 15 17.19 -11.03 -16.28
CA GLY A 15 16.74 -11.77 -15.10
C GLY A 15 15.41 -12.49 -15.33
N ALA A 16 14.46 -11.83 -16.01
CA ALA A 16 13.16 -12.43 -16.34
C ALA A 16 13.29 -13.60 -17.34
N TYR A 17 14.13 -13.44 -18.36
CA TYR A 17 14.38 -14.49 -19.36
C TYR A 17 15.15 -15.68 -18.78
N LEU A 18 16.13 -15.44 -17.92
CA LEU A 18 17.03 -16.48 -17.39
C LEU A 18 16.44 -17.22 -16.18
N LYS A 19 15.57 -16.59 -15.37
CA LYS A 19 15.00 -17.19 -14.16
C LYS A 19 14.28 -18.54 -14.37
N PRO A 20 13.45 -18.75 -15.41
CA PRO A 20 12.86 -20.06 -15.67
C PRO A 20 13.83 -21.06 -16.31
N ARG A 21 14.94 -20.60 -16.91
CA ARG A 21 15.91 -21.43 -17.65
C ARG A 21 17.11 -21.89 -16.82
N LEU A 22 17.33 -21.25 -15.68
CA LEU A 22 18.40 -21.55 -14.74
C LEU A 22 17.86 -22.41 -13.59
N ALA A 23 18.65 -23.38 -13.11
CA ALA A 23 18.32 -24.10 -11.88
C ALA A 23 18.11 -23.11 -10.72
N GLN A 24 17.14 -23.36 -9.84
CA GLN A 24 16.57 -22.43 -8.84
C GLN A 24 17.56 -21.62 -7.97
N ASP A 25 18.85 -21.97 -7.92
CA ASP A 25 19.89 -21.32 -7.12
C ASP A 25 20.95 -20.55 -7.95
N ALA A 26 20.82 -20.55 -9.29
CA ALA A 26 21.80 -19.96 -10.20
C ALA A 26 21.53 -18.49 -10.57
N ALA A 27 20.85 -17.71 -9.71
CA ALA A 27 20.64 -16.29 -9.96
C ALA A 27 22.00 -15.57 -10.12
N PRO A 28 22.35 -15.01 -11.29
CA PRO A 28 23.72 -14.56 -11.50
C PRO A 28 23.90 -13.19 -10.85
N LYS A 29 24.37 -13.19 -9.59
CA LYS A 29 24.92 -12.00 -8.91
C LYS A 29 25.95 -11.29 -9.80
N GLU A 30 26.57 -12.04 -10.70
CA GLU A 30 27.55 -11.66 -11.71
C GLU A 30 26.97 -10.90 -12.93
N LEU A 31 25.64 -10.87 -13.16
CA LEU A 31 25.05 -10.06 -14.25
C LEU A 31 25.44 -8.57 -14.12
N THR A 32 25.47 -8.07 -12.90
CA THR A 32 25.88 -6.70 -12.58
C THR A 32 27.34 -6.45 -13.00
N ALA A 33 28.22 -7.44 -12.87
CA ALA A 33 29.63 -7.32 -13.26
C ALA A 33 29.78 -7.34 -14.79
N ILE A 34 29.03 -8.22 -15.48
CA ILE A 34 29.04 -8.33 -16.94
C ILE A 34 28.56 -7.03 -17.60
N LEU A 35 27.50 -6.42 -17.07
CA LEU A 35 26.95 -5.16 -17.57
C LEU A 35 27.88 -3.96 -17.33
N ASN A 36 28.69 -3.98 -16.27
CA ASN A 36 29.70 -2.93 -16.04
C ASN A 36 30.94 -3.11 -16.93
N ALA A 37 31.27 -4.36 -17.31
CA ALA A 37 32.45 -4.67 -18.12
C ALA A 37 32.21 -4.52 -19.63
N ASN A 38 30.97 -4.71 -20.11
CA ASN A 38 30.64 -4.73 -21.54
C ASN A 38 29.60 -3.65 -21.86
N LYS A 39 29.86 -2.87 -22.91
CA LYS A 39 28.99 -1.77 -23.36
C LYS A 39 28.13 -2.11 -24.58
N SER A 40 28.36 -3.25 -25.23
CA SER A 40 27.62 -3.64 -26.43
C SER A 40 26.64 -4.79 -26.14
N PRO A 41 25.41 -4.76 -26.71
CA PRO A 41 24.40 -5.80 -26.52
C PRO A 41 24.91 -7.21 -26.85
N LYS A 42 25.66 -7.34 -27.95
CA LYS A 42 26.26 -8.61 -28.39
C LYS A 42 27.30 -9.16 -27.41
N ALA A 43 28.14 -8.31 -26.82
CA ALA A 43 29.13 -8.74 -25.85
C ALA A 43 28.49 -9.16 -24.52
N ILE A 44 27.44 -8.45 -24.09
CA ILE A 44 26.64 -8.79 -22.91
C ILE A 44 25.98 -10.14 -23.11
N ALA A 45 25.27 -10.35 -24.22
CA ALA A 45 24.60 -11.61 -24.54
C ALA A 45 25.57 -12.81 -24.56
N GLN A 46 26.73 -12.67 -25.20
CA GLN A 46 27.74 -13.74 -25.24
C GLN A 46 28.36 -14.03 -23.87
N ALA A 47 28.62 -13.01 -23.05
CA ALA A 47 29.15 -13.18 -21.70
C ALA A 47 28.13 -13.85 -20.77
N VAL A 48 26.86 -13.48 -20.88
CA VAL A 48 25.74 -14.09 -20.14
C VAL A 48 25.55 -15.54 -20.57
N ALA A 49 25.51 -15.82 -21.88
CA ALA A 49 25.39 -17.19 -22.39
C ALA A 49 26.55 -18.09 -21.90
N LYS A 50 27.79 -17.60 -21.91
CA LYS A 50 28.95 -18.35 -21.38
C LYS A 50 28.83 -18.63 -19.89
N LEU A 51 28.38 -17.65 -19.11
CA LEU A 51 28.22 -17.79 -17.65
C LEU A 51 27.07 -18.74 -17.28
N CYS A 52 25.97 -18.68 -18.02
CA CYS A 52 24.76 -19.45 -17.76
C CYS A 52 24.80 -20.87 -18.33
N LYS A 53 25.64 -21.15 -19.35
CA LYS A 53 25.82 -22.47 -19.97
C LYS A 53 26.04 -23.64 -18.99
N PRO A 54 26.91 -23.55 -17.97
CA PRO A 54 27.09 -24.63 -16.99
C PRO A 54 25.97 -24.75 -15.95
N ARG A 55 25.04 -23.78 -15.91
CA ARG A 55 23.97 -23.67 -14.89
C ARG A 55 22.56 -23.79 -15.47
N LEU A 56 22.49 -24.20 -16.72
CA LEU A 56 21.25 -24.39 -17.44
C LEU A 56 20.54 -25.64 -16.95
N ALA A 57 19.20 -25.57 -16.86
CA ALA A 57 18.41 -26.76 -16.63
C ALA A 57 18.62 -27.77 -17.77
N ALA A 58 18.56 -29.06 -17.44
CA ALA A 58 18.57 -30.11 -18.46
C ALA A 58 17.47 -29.82 -19.49
N ASP A 59 17.80 -29.91 -20.77
CA ASP A 59 16.90 -29.72 -21.92
C ASP A 59 16.55 -28.27 -22.32
N MET A 60 17.22 -27.25 -21.77
CA MET A 60 17.10 -25.88 -22.28
C MET A 60 18.36 -25.43 -23.03
N GLU A 61 18.22 -24.48 -23.95
CA GLU A 61 19.33 -23.79 -24.62
C GLU A 61 19.14 -22.26 -24.50
N ILE A 62 20.24 -21.52 -24.42
CA ILE A 62 20.25 -20.06 -24.50
C ILE A 62 20.86 -19.69 -25.84
N GLU A 63 20.04 -19.14 -26.73
CA GLU A 63 20.51 -18.56 -27.96
C GLU A 63 20.97 -17.12 -27.71
N PRO A 64 22.21 -16.76 -28.09
CA PRO A 64 22.73 -15.41 -27.88
C PRO A 64 22.00 -14.36 -28.74
N GLU A 65 21.31 -14.76 -29.81
CA GLU A 65 20.56 -13.87 -30.69
C GLU A 65 19.28 -13.36 -30.01
N GLU A 66 18.50 -14.24 -29.37
CA GLU A 66 17.33 -13.87 -28.55
C GLU A 66 17.72 -12.89 -27.42
N LEU A 67 18.88 -13.11 -26.80
CA LEU A 67 19.38 -12.22 -25.76
C LEU A 67 19.73 -10.83 -26.29
N VAL A 68 20.26 -10.72 -27.51
CA VAL A 68 20.56 -9.42 -28.13
C VAL A 68 19.29 -8.65 -28.39
N GLU A 69 18.25 -9.30 -28.93
CA GLU A 69 16.95 -8.66 -29.18
C GLU A 69 16.32 -8.15 -27.87
N ILE A 70 16.37 -8.94 -26.80
CA ILE A 70 15.85 -8.53 -25.49
C ILE A 70 16.63 -7.33 -24.92
N ILE A 71 17.96 -7.32 -25.09
CA ILE A 71 18.80 -6.21 -24.63
C ILE A 71 18.50 -4.95 -25.45
N GLU A 72 18.42 -5.06 -26.77
CA GLU A 72 18.12 -3.94 -27.67
C GLU A 72 16.71 -3.39 -27.42
N ALA A 73 15.71 -4.25 -27.25
CA ALA A 73 14.35 -3.84 -26.87
C ALA A 73 14.34 -3.12 -25.50
N SER A 74 15.09 -3.63 -24.52
CA SER A 74 15.18 -3.00 -23.20
C SER A 74 15.93 -1.67 -23.24
N GLU A 75 16.87 -1.48 -24.16
CA GLU A 75 17.53 -0.19 -24.39
C GLU A 75 16.59 0.79 -25.10
N GLN A 76 15.77 0.30 -26.03
CA GLN A 76 14.84 1.13 -26.80
C GLN A 76 13.62 1.58 -25.98
N THR A 77 13.18 0.79 -24.99
CA THR A 77 12.18 1.22 -23.99
C THR A 77 12.68 2.27 -23.01
N VAL A 78 14.00 2.49 -22.98
CA VAL A 78 14.64 3.57 -22.22
C VAL A 78 15.03 4.65 -23.23
N GLU A 79 14.05 5.43 -23.66
CA GLU A 79 14.26 6.52 -24.62
C GLU A 79 15.44 7.42 -24.18
N PRO A 80 16.29 7.87 -25.13
CA PRO A 80 17.37 8.78 -24.84
C PRO A 80 16.79 10.11 -24.35
N GLU A 81 17.35 10.63 -23.26
CA GLU A 81 17.00 11.93 -22.71
C GLU A 81 17.06 13.00 -23.82
N GLU A 82 15.93 13.61 -24.17
CA GLU A 82 15.97 14.98 -24.68
C GLU A 82 16.60 15.83 -23.57
N GLU A 83 17.80 16.34 -23.83
CA GLU A 83 18.39 17.41 -23.01
C GLU A 83 17.44 18.61 -23.05
N GLN A 84 16.50 18.67 -22.10
CA GLN A 84 15.72 19.87 -21.84
C GLN A 84 16.66 20.90 -21.21
N LYS A 85 17.35 21.65 -22.06
CA LYS A 85 17.96 22.92 -21.66
C LYS A 85 16.83 23.92 -21.39
N VAL A 86 16.34 23.93 -20.15
CA VAL A 86 15.56 25.06 -19.66
C VAL A 86 16.52 26.10 -19.10
N ALA A 87 16.88 27.04 -19.98
CA ALA A 87 17.30 28.36 -19.55
C ALA A 87 16.03 29.18 -19.28
N GLY A 88 15.82 29.62 -18.04
CA GLY A 88 14.72 30.51 -17.65
C GLY A 88 14.50 30.49 -16.14
N ASP A 89 14.60 31.67 -15.54
CA ASP A 89 14.73 31.96 -14.11
C ASP A 89 13.68 31.34 -13.17
N SER A 90 14.17 31.05 -11.96
CA SER A 90 13.48 30.66 -10.71
C SER A 90 12.89 29.24 -10.64
N ASP A 91 13.73 28.31 -10.13
CA ASP A 91 13.41 26.93 -9.75
C ASP A 91 12.14 26.78 -8.88
N GLU A 92 11.70 27.86 -8.23
CA GLU A 92 10.57 27.90 -7.31
C GLU A 92 9.21 27.72 -8.01
N GLU A 93 9.00 28.36 -9.17
CA GLU A 93 7.73 28.27 -9.91
C GLU A 93 7.56 26.90 -10.59
N ALA A 94 8.67 26.31 -11.01
CA ALA A 94 8.71 24.94 -11.54
C ALA A 94 8.33 23.91 -10.45
N ILE A 95 8.84 24.08 -9.23
CA ILE A 95 8.50 23.19 -8.10
C ILE A 95 7.03 23.35 -7.69
N ILE A 96 6.52 24.58 -7.66
CA ILE A 96 5.13 24.87 -7.29
C ILE A 96 4.14 24.33 -8.33
N SER A 97 4.45 24.43 -9.62
CA SER A 97 3.60 23.89 -10.70
C SER A 97 3.56 22.36 -10.67
N LEU A 98 4.69 21.69 -10.42
CA LEU A 98 4.77 20.23 -10.31
C LEU A 98 4.03 19.69 -9.08
N LEU A 99 4.06 20.41 -7.95
CA LEU A 99 3.30 20.07 -6.74
C LEU A 99 1.79 20.21 -6.95
N ARG A 100 1.36 21.19 -7.74
CA ARG A 100 -0.05 21.38 -8.10
C ARG A 100 -0.55 20.26 -9.03
N GLU A 101 0.27 19.87 -10.01
CA GLU A 101 -0.05 18.77 -10.93
C GLU A 101 -0.07 17.40 -10.22
N ALA A 102 0.75 17.24 -9.17
CA ALA A 102 0.75 16.07 -8.29
C ALA A 102 -0.45 16.01 -7.30
N GLY A 103 -1.38 16.98 -7.34
CA GLY A 103 -2.61 16.97 -6.53
C GLY A 103 -2.39 17.33 -5.05
N VAL A 104 -1.29 18.01 -4.71
CA VAL A 104 -1.03 18.50 -3.36
C VAL A 104 -2.00 19.65 -3.04
N SER A 105 -2.53 19.71 -1.82
CA SER A 105 -3.47 20.77 -1.42
C SER A 105 -2.82 22.16 -1.43
N GLU A 106 -3.60 23.19 -1.82
CA GLU A 106 -3.12 24.57 -1.96
C GLU A 106 -2.52 25.14 -0.66
N ASP A 107 -3.00 24.70 0.50
CA ASP A 107 -2.46 25.08 1.81
C ASP A 107 -1.02 24.58 2.05
N ILE A 108 -0.67 23.41 1.50
CA ILE A 108 0.68 22.84 1.62
C ILE A 108 1.59 23.50 0.59
N ILE A 109 1.09 23.76 -0.62
CA ILE A 109 1.83 24.49 -1.66
C ILE A 109 2.19 25.91 -1.17
N ALA A 110 1.27 26.59 -0.49
CA ALA A 110 1.52 27.92 0.07
C ALA A 110 2.62 27.92 1.15
N LYS A 111 2.68 26.88 1.99
CA LYS A 111 3.75 26.73 3.01
C LYS A 111 5.12 26.45 2.39
N ILE A 112 5.15 25.63 1.33
CA ILE A 112 6.37 25.31 0.61
C ILE A 112 6.88 26.56 -0.12
N ALA A 113 5.99 27.29 -0.79
CA ALA A 113 6.32 28.56 -1.45
C ALA A 113 6.84 29.62 -0.45
N ALA A 114 6.22 29.73 0.72
CA ALA A 114 6.66 30.66 1.77
C ALA A 114 8.02 30.29 2.38
N SER A 115 8.39 29.01 2.37
CA SER A 115 9.70 28.54 2.85
C SER A 115 10.80 28.66 1.79
N LEU A 116 10.41 28.74 0.51
CA LEU A 116 11.32 28.88 -0.63
C LEU A 116 11.65 30.36 -0.91
N ALA A 117 10.71 31.27 -0.67
CA ALA A 117 10.95 32.69 -0.80
C ALA A 117 12.00 33.18 0.22
N PRO A 118 13.05 33.91 -0.21
CA PRO A 118 14.07 34.43 0.70
C PRO A 118 13.51 35.62 1.49
N SER A 119 13.02 35.39 2.70
CA SER A 119 12.59 36.49 3.58
C SER A 119 13.79 37.16 4.24
N ALA A 120 14.01 38.42 3.87
CA ALA A 120 14.79 39.37 4.66
C ALA A 120 14.22 39.52 6.08
N ALA A 121 15.14 39.78 7.02
CA ALA A 121 14.98 40.26 8.40
C ALA A 121 14.80 39.20 9.53
N MET A 122 15.92 38.71 10.05
CA MET A 122 16.36 39.06 11.41
C MET A 122 17.89 39.21 11.43
N ASP A 123 18.35 40.30 12.05
CA ASP A 123 19.70 40.85 12.09
C ASP A 123 20.48 40.36 13.32
N GLU A 124 21.79 40.63 13.29
CA GLU A 124 22.85 40.50 14.31
C GLU A 124 23.74 39.23 14.35
N ASP A 125 24.90 39.41 13.68
CA ASP A 125 26.28 39.22 14.19
C ASP A 125 26.84 37.80 14.41
N SER A 126 27.59 37.32 13.41
CA SER A 126 29.04 37.10 13.57
C SER A 126 29.68 36.75 12.21
N GLU A 127 30.74 37.46 11.88
CA GLU A 127 31.63 37.24 10.75
C GLU A 127 32.24 35.82 10.79
N ASP A 128 32.09 35.02 9.73
CA ASP A 128 33.26 34.31 9.22
C ASP A 128 33.13 33.97 7.73
N LYS A 129 34.26 34.15 7.04
CA LYS A 129 34.45 33.80 5.64
C LYS A 129 34.83 32.32 5.55
N ASP A 130 34.68 31.80 4.32
CA ASP A 130 35.18 30.51 3.85
C ASP A 130 34.44 29.26 4.37
N ASP A 131 33.57 28.70 3.52
CA ASP A 131 33.84 27.37 2.95
C ASP A 131 32.78 26.96 1.92
N LYS A 132 33.05 27.31 0.65
CA LYS A 132 32.47 26.61 -0.51
C LYS A 132 33.28 25.32 -0.73
N LYS A 133 32.91 24.23 -0.04
CA LYS A 133 33.11 22.82 -0.45
C LYS A 133 32.75 21.87 0.70
N GLU A 134 31.50 21.40 0.74
CA GLU A 134 31.07 20.07 1.22
C GLU A 134 29.53 20.04 1.32
N LYS A 135 28.84 19.85 0.19
CA LYS A 135 27.38 19.59 0.14
C LYS A 135 27.07 18.24 -0.51
N ASP A 136 27.87 17.21 -0.23
CA ASP A 136 27.59 15.84 -0.71
C ASP A 136 28.02 14.75 0.29
N LYS A 137 27.92 15.06 1.59
CA LYS A 137 27.93 14.07 2.66
C LYS A 137 26.65 14.27 3.44
N VAL A 138 25.59 13.58 3.03
CA VAL A 138 24.46 13.37 3.93
C VAL A 138 25.05 12.70 5.17
N ASP A 139 25.08 13.42 6.29
CA ASP A 139 25.67 12.95 7.53
C ASP A 139 25.08 11.57 7.86
N LYS A 140 25.92 10.52 7.84
CA LYS A 140 25.51 9.15 8.20
C LYS A 140 24.68 9.09 9.49
N PRO A 141 24.98 9.90 10.53
CA PRO A 141 24.13 10.02 11.72
C PRO A 141 22.69 10.48 11.45
N ALA A 142 22.47 11.39 10.49
CA ALA A 142 21.14 11.86 10.12
C ALA A 142 20.32 10.76 9.40
N MET A 143 20.98 9.93 8.59
CA MET A 143 20.34 8.77 7.95
C MET A 143 19.95 7.70 8.98
N ASP A 144 20.85 7.40 9.93
CA ASP A 144 20.57 6.46 11.02
C ASP A 144 19.43 6.96 11.94
N ALA A 145 19.36 8.27 12.19
CA ALA A 145 18.25 8.89 12.92
C ALA A 145 16.92 8.77 12.16
N ALA A 146 16.93 8.97 10.83
CA ALA A 146 15.74 8.81 10.00
C ALA A 146 15.25 7.35 9.98
N ILE A 147 16.17 6.37 9.92
CA ILE A 147 15.82 4.94 9.99
C ILE A 147 15.20 4.60 11.35
N ARG A 148 15.76 5.12 12.46
CA ARG A 148 15.16 4.94 13.80
C ARG A 148 13.77 5.54 13.88
N LEU A 149 13.58 6.77 13.40
CA LEU A 149 12.26 7.42 13.39
C LEU A 149 11.26 6.62 12.56
N ALA A 150 11.67 6.12 11.39
CA ALA A 150 10.82 5.27 10.55
C ALA A 150 10.47 3.94 11.25
N ALA A 151 11.43 3.31 11.94
CA ALA A 151 11.19 2.10 12.72
C ALA A 151 10.24 2.36 13.91
N ASP A 152 10.40 3.47 14.62
CA ASP A 152 9.53 3.88 15.72
C ASP A 152 8.12 4.20 15.21
N ALA A 153 7.99 4.85 14.04
CA ALA A 153 6.71 5.08 13.39
C ALA A 153 6.04 3.78 12.96
N ALA A 154 6.81 2.83 12.41
CA ALA A 154 6.30 1.52 12.02
C ALA A 154 5.81 0.70 13.22
N THR A 155 6.56 0.69 14.34
CA THR A 155 6.16 0.00 15.57
C THR A 155 4.93 0.64 16.21
N LYS A 156 4.83 1.98 16.22
CA LYS A 156 3.63 2.69 16.67
C LYS A 156 2.41 2.34 15.83
N LYS A 157 2.54 2.38 14.50
CA LYS A 157 1.45 2.01 13.57
C LYS A 157 1.01 0.56 13.75
N ALA A 158 1.96 -0.37 13.94
CA ALA A 158 1.64 -1.76 14.23
C ALA A 158 0.87 -1.89 15.56
N ALA A 159 1.32 -1.22 16.63
CA ALA A 159 0.64 -1.22 17.92
C ALA A 159 -0.77 -0.59 17.85
N GLU A 160 -0.94 0.48 17.08
CA GLU A 160 -2.24 1.12 16.82
C GLU A 160 -3.18 0.16 16.06
N ASN A 161 -2.69 -0.52 15.03
CA ASN A 161 -3.46 -1.54 14.30
C ASN A 161 -3.93 -2.65 15.24
N PHE A 162 -3.05 -3.21 16.09
CA PHE A 162 -3.44 -4.25 17.05
C PHE A 162 -4.46 -3.76 18.08
N ARG A 163 -4.36 -2.50 18.52
CA ARG A 163 -5.36 -1.88 19.42
C ARG A 163 -6.70 -1.75 18.72
N ALA A 164 -6.70 -1.24 17.47
CA ALA A 164 -7.89 -1.06 16.67
C ALA A 164 -8.59 -2.40 16.38
N VAL A 165 -7.83 -3.46 16.04
CA VAL A 165 -8.37 -4.82 15.83
C VAL A 165 -9.06 -5.32 17.10
N ARG A 166 -8.40 -5.19 18.26
CA ARG A 166 -9.00 -5.62 19.54
C ARG A 166 -10.26 -4.84 19.89
N GLU A 167 -10.29 -3.54 19.63
CA GLU A 167 -11.49 -2.72 19.82
C GLU A 167 -12.62 -3.16 18.87
N ALA A 168 -12.29 -3.47 17.62
CA ALA A 168 -13.25 -3.99 16.65
C ALA A 168 -13.83 -5.35 17.07
N GLU A 169 -12.99 -6.29 17.51
CA GLU A 169 -13.41 -7.58 18.05
C GLU A 169 -14.38 -7.41 19.23
N GLN A 170 -14.06 -6.51 20.17
CA GLN A 170 -14.93 -6.22 21.32
C GLN A 170 -16.27 -5.62 20.89
N ALA A 171 -16.25 -4.69 19.94
CA ALA A 171 -17.45 -4.03 19.44
C ALA A 171 -18.36 -4.98 18.67
N VAL A 172 -17.80 -5.91 17.89
CA VAL A 172 -18.56 -6.89 17.09
C VAL A 172 -19.08 -8.05 17.93
N ARG A 173 -18.46 -8.35 19.07
CA ARG A 173 -18.79 -9.49 19.93
C ARG A 173 -20.28 -9.67 20.25
N PRO A 174 -21.07 -8.61 20.55
CA PRO A 174 -22.51 -8.75 20.79
C PRO A 174 -23.31 -9.13 19.52
N LEU A 175 -22.79 -8.79 18.34
CA LEU A 175 -23.46 -9.01 17.07
C LEU A 175 -23.30 -10.46 16.60
N ILE A 176 -22.08 -11.00 16.63
CA ILE A 176 -21.70 -12.27 15.97
C ILE A 176 -20.98 -13.25 16.91
N GLY A 177 -20.52 -12.78 18.07
CA GLY A 177 -19.66 -13.56 18.96
C GLY A 177 -18.19 -13.38 18.63
N ASP A 178 -17.39 -14.42 18.86
CA ASP A 178 -15.94 -14.36 18.67
C ASP A 178 -15.61 -14.48 17.17
N VAL A 179 -14.96 -13.45 16.62
CA VAL A 179 -14.57 -13.36 15.21
C VAL A 179 -13.23 -14.06 14.99
N VAL A 180 -13.02 -14.62 13.80
CA VAL A 180 -11.72 -15.15 13.38
C VAL A 180 -10.69 -14.00 13.39
N ALA A 181 -9.52 -14.23 13.96
CA ALA A 181 -8.46 -13.23 14.02
C ALA A 181 -8.13 -12.72 12.60
N MET A 182 -8.32 -11.42 12.38
CA MET A 182 -7.95 -10.74 11.13
C MET A 182 -6.84 -9.72 11.40
N ASP A 183 -6.06 -9.45 10.36
CA ASP A 183 -4.89 -8.57 10.45
C ASP A 183 -5.24 -7.07 10.38
N SER A 184 -6.53 -6.72 10.17
CA SER A 184 -7.03 -5.34 10.08
C SER A 184 -8.38 -5.15 10.78
N ALA A 185 -8.57 -3.99 11.40
CA ALA A 185 -9.83 -3.65 12.08
C ALA A 185 -10.99 -3.50 11.08
N GLU A 186 -10.69 -3.03 9.86
CA GLU A 186 -11.66 -2.81 8.80
C GLU A 186 -12.27 -4.12 8.33
N ASP A 187 -11.46 -5.17 8.18
CA ASP A 187 -11.94 -6.49 7.76
C ASP A 187 -12.76 -7.16 8.88
N VAL A 188 -12.42 -6.96 10.15
CA VAL A 188 -13.24 -7.42 11.29
C VAL A 188 -14.63 -6.78 11.22
N TYR A 189 -14.73 -5.47 11.00
CA TYR A 189 -16.03 -4.82 10.88
C TYR A 189 -16.78 -5.19 9.59
N ARG A 190 -16.07 -5.36 8.47
CA ARG A 190 -16.65 -5.76 7.18
C ARG A 190 -17.33 -7.12 7.30
N THR A 191 -16.57 -8.12 7.73
CA THR A 191 -17.08 -9.49 7.91
C THR A 191 -18.24 -9.53 8.90
N ALA A 192 -18.20 -8.68 9.92
CA ALA A 192 -19.30 -8.54 10.87
C ALA A 192 -20.59 -8.02 10.22
N LEU A 193 -20.48 -6.98 9.41
CA LEU A 193 -21.63 -6.39 8.74
C LEU A 193 -22.21 -7.36 7.69
N GLU A 194 -21.36 -8.02 6.90
CA GLU A 194 -21.75 -9.03 5.92
C GLU A 194 -22.51 -10.20 6.57
N GLN A 195 -22.00 -10.75 7.68
CA GLN A 195 -22.66 -11.84 8.39
C GLN A 195 -23.99 -11.41 9.04
N SER A 196 -24.12 -10.13 9.41
CA SER A 196 -25.39 -9.57 9.89
C SER A 196 -26.40 -9.29 8.78
N GLY A 197 -25.99 -9.42 7.51
CA GLY A 197 -26.83 -9.15 6.34
C GLY A 197 -26.99 -7.66 6.02
N VAL A 198 -26.07 -6.82 6.49
CA VAL A 198 -26.04 -5.39 6.15
C VAL A 198 -25.21 -5.21 4.89
N ASP A 199 -25.80 -4.59 3.86
CA ASP A 199 -25.09 -4.25 2.64
C ASP A 199 -24.08 -3.12 2.91
N ILE A 200 -22.86 -3.33 2.44
CA ILE A 200 -21.70 -2.48 2.68
C ILE A 200 -21.10 -1.94 1.36
N ASP A 201 -21.72 -2.25 0.22
CA ASP A 201 -21.25 -1.78 -1.07
C ASP A 201 -21.23 -0.25 -1.14
N GLY A 202 -20.05 0.32 -1.42
CA GLY A 202 -19.84 1.77 -1.49
C GLY A 202 -19.67 2.47 -0.14
N VAL A 203 -19.64 1.75 0.97
CA VAL A 203 -19.43 2.33 2.31
C VAL A 203 -17.93 2.45 2.62
N HIS A 204 -17.50 3.64 3.05
CA HIS A 204 -16.12 3.88 3.45
C HIS A 204 -15.80 3.21 4.81
N PRO A 205 -14.61 2.62 5.01
CA PRO A 205 -14.27 1.86 6.22
C PRO A 205 -14.46 2.62 7.54
N SER A 206 -14.31 3.95 7.53
CA SER A 206 -14.55 4.81 8.68
C SER A 206 -15.98 4.77 9.21
N ALA A 207 -16.96 4.36 8.39
CA ALA A 207 -18.36 4.27 8.78
C ALA A 207 -18.75 2.90 9.37
N PHE A 208 -17.94 1.86 9.16
CA PHE A 208 -18.26 0.51 9.65
C PHE A 208 -18.49 0.43 11.17
N PRO A 209 -17.72 1.11 12.04
CA PRO A 209 -17.97 1.08 13.48
C PRO A 209 -19.36 1.61 13.86
N SER A 210 -19.81 2.66 13.18
CA SER A 210 -21.14 3.26 13.40
C SER A 210 -22.25 2.35 12.93
N LEU A 211 -22.07 1.68 11.79
CA LEU A 211 -23.01 0.68 11.28
C LEU A 211 -23.13 -0.53 12.21
N VAL A 212 -22.01 -1.00 12.78
CA VAL A 212 -22.04 -2.10 13.76
C VAL A 212 -22.82 -1.69 15.02
N LYS A 213 -22.58 -0.49 15.56
CA LYS A 213 -23.36 0.04 16.69
C LYS A 213 -24.85 0.14 16.39
N MET A 214 -25.20 0.55 15.17
CA MET A 214 -26.59 0.60 14.71
C MET A 214 -27.19 -0.80 14.62
N ALA A 215 -26.47 -1.77 14.05
CA ALA A 215 -26.92 -3.15 13.91
C ALA A 215 -27.14 -3.83 15.27
N ILE A 216 -26.26 -3.58 16.25
CA ILE A 216 -26.43 -4.03 17.65
C ILE A 216 -27.70 -3.41 18.25
N SER A 217 -27.86 -2.09 18.12
CA SER A 217 -29.03 -1.38 18.63
C SER A 217 -30.33 -1.90 17.99
N GLN A 218 -30.31 -2.26 16.70
CA GLN A 218 -31.47 -2.85 16.02
C GLN A 218 -31.80 -4.26 16.53
N LYS A 219 -30.78 -5.09 16.81
CA LYS A 219 -30.97 -6.39 17.45
C LYS A 219 -31.59 -6.25 18.83
N ASP A 220 -31.07 -5.34 19.66
CA ASP A 220 -31.55 -5.12 21.03
C ASP A 220 -32.97 -4.53 21.07
N ASN A 221 -33.30 -3.65 20.13
CA ASN A 221 -34.64 -3.06 20.02
C ASN A 221 -35.70 -3.99 19.41
N LYS A 222 -35.30 -5.17 18.90
CA LYS A 222 -36.26 -6.16 18.41
C LYS A 222 -36.99 -6.77 19.61
N ARG A 223 -38.15 -6.17 19.93
CA ARG A 223 -39.03 -6.62 21.02
C ARG A 223 -39.23 -8.13 20.90
N PRO A 224 -39.05 -8.90 21.99
CA PRO A 224 -39.36 -10.32 21.95
C PRO A 224 -40.82 -10.47 21.56
N VAL A 225 -41.06 -11.14 20.42
CA VAL A 225 -42.40 -11.52 20.02
C VAL A 225 -42.81 -12.59 21.00
N ILE A 226 -43.55 -12.20 22.02
CA ILE A 226 -44.23 -13.13 22.91
C ILE A 226 -45.23 -13.86 22.00
N ALA A 227 -44.97 -15.12 21.72
CA ALA A 227 -45.92 -15.97 21.04
C ALA A 227 -47.13 -16.10 21.99
N GLN A 228 -48.15 -15.28 21.78
CA GLN A 228 -49.49 -15.60 22.26
C GLN A 228 -49.96 -16.77 21.41
N ASP A 229 -50.17 -17.91 22.06
CA ASP A 229 -50.81 -19.11 21.54
C ASP A 229 -52.24 -18.82 21.10
N SER A 230 -52.38 -18.07 20.01
CA SER A 230 -53.68 -17.70 19.45
C SER A 230 -54.49 -18.94 19.03
N ASP A 231 -53.81 -20.06 18.79
CA ASP A 231 -54.43 -21.34 18.49
C ASP A 231 -55.24 -21.90 19.67
N SER A 232 -54.78 -21.74 20.92
CA SER A 232 -55.51 -22.24 22.10
C SER A 232 -56.81 -21.44 22.35
N ILE A 233 -56.77 -20.13 22.07
CA ILE A 233 -57.94 -19.25 22.12
C ILE A 233 -58.93 -19.65 21.02
N SER A 234 -58.44 -19.98 19.82
CA SER A 234 -59.30 -20.36 18.68
C SER A 234 -59.99 -21.72 18.87
N GLU A 235 -59.31 -22.72 19.47
CA GLU A 235 -59.91 -24.01 19.80
C GLU A 235 -60.91 -23.90 20.94
N PHE A 236 -60.62 -23.09 21.96
CA PHE A 236 -61.54 -22.82 23.05
C PHE A 236 -62.81 -22.10 22.58
N GLU A 237 -62.69 -21.11 21.69
CA GLU A 237 -63.84 -20.40 21.10
C GLU A 237 -64.69 -21.32 20.20
N LYS A 238 -64.06 -22.25 19.46
CA LYS A 238 -64.76 -23.27 18.67
C LYS A 238 -65.46 -24.30 19.56
N ALA A 239 -64.82 -24.73 20.64
CA ALA A 239 -65.39 -25.68 21.60
C ALA A 239 -66.49 -25.05 22.47
N PHE A 240 -66.41 -23.75 22.74
CA PHE A 240 -67.37 -23.02 23.56
C PHE A 240 -67.83 -21.69 22.90
N PRO A 241 -68.68 -21.75 21.85
CA PRO A 241 -69.10 -20.57 21.08
C PRO A 241 -69.88 -19.50 21.87
N THR A 242 -70.41 -19.86 23.04
CA THR A 242 -71.14 -18.97 23.94
C THR A 242 -70.30 -18.43 25.11
N ALA A 243 -69.04 -18.86 25.26
CA ALA A 243 -68.18 -18.45 26.36
C ALA A 243 -67.88 -16.94 26.37
N GLY A 244 -67.84 -16.30 25.20
CA GLY A 244 -67.66 -14.84 25.08
C GLY A 244 -68.83 -13.99 25.59
N LYS A 245 -69.99 -14.60 25.88
CA LYS A 245 -71.18 -13.92 26.42
C LYS A 245 -71.23 -13.92 27.95
N LEU A 246 -70.30 -14.62 28.60
CA LEU A 246 -70.22 -14.65 30.05
C LEU A 246 -69.64 -13.33 30.55
N LYS A 247 -70.46 -12.52 31.19
CA LYS A 247 -70.04 -11.29 31.87
C LYS A 247 -69.06 -11.69 32.97
N ARG A 248 -67.76 -11.43 32.78
CA ARG A 248 -66.76 -11.60 33.85
C ARG A 248 -67.15 -10.66 34.99
N GLY A 249 -67.63 -11.22 36.08
CA GLY A 249 -67.84 -10.49 37.32
C GLY A 249 -66.51 -10.40 38.04
N PHE A 250 -66.09 -9.16 38.30
CA PHE A 250 -64.83 -8.71 38.91
C PHE A 250 -63.62 -8.66 37.98
#